data_AF-A0A0N1EL18-F1
#
_entry.id   AF-A0A0N1EL18-F1
#
_cell.length_a   1.000
_cell.length_b   1.000
_cell.length_c   1.000
_cell.angle_alpha   90.00
_cell.angle_beta   90.00
_cell.angle_gamma   90.00
#
_symmetry.space_group_name_H-M   'P 1'
#
loop_
_entity.id
_entity.type
_entity.pdbx_description
1 polymer ?
#
loop_
_entity_poly.entity_id
_entity_poly.type
_entity_poly.pdbx_seq_one_letter_code
_entity_poly.pdbx_strand_id
1 'polypeptide(L)'
;LCPAGNGMWRSGVNVKSHNQEYTRFCGYLKDCKVCPLQQQCMRKPPIKTGRQVQFKNDESRKKLSYIDKMKVKIDSPMGRRQLFIEGMAND
;
A
#
# COMPACT_ATOMS: atom_id res chain seq x y z
N LEU A 1 -8.93 1.84 0.85
CA LEU A 1 -10.11 1.00 1.18
C LEU A 1 -9.65 -0.17 2.04
N CYS A 2 -10.53 -0.76 2.86
CA CYS A 2 -10.22 -2.01 3.56
C CYS A 2 -10.40 -3.23 2.61
N PRO A 3 -10.01 -4.45 2.99
CA PRO A 3 -10.19 -5.65 2.17
C PRO A 3 -11.66 -5.99 1.84
N ALA A 4 -12.61 -5.52 2.65
CA ALA A 4 -14.05 -5.64 2.37
C ALA A 4 -14.57 -4.53 1.43
N GLY A 5 -13.70 -3.67 0.90
CA GLY A 5 -14.07 -2.56 0.02
C GLY A 5 -14.54 -1.29 0.75
N ASN A 6 -14.74 -1.32 2.06
CA ASN A 6 -15.25 -0.14 2.80
C ASN A 6 -14.22 0.99 2.91
N GLY A 7 -14.74 2.22 2.94
CA GLY A 7 -13.97 3.44 3.15
C GLY A 7 -13.26 3.49 4.50
N MET A 8 -12.10 4.14 4.54
CA MET A 8 -11.37 4.41 5.78
C MET A 8 -10.99 5.89 5.80
N TRP A 9 -11.10 6.55 6.95
CA TRP A 9 -10.65 7.95 7.10
C TRP A 9 -9.23 7.99 7.66
N ARG A 10 -8.53 9.08 7.33
CA ARG A 10 -7.21 9.38 7.89
C ARG A 10 -7.40 9.91 9.31
N SER A 11 -7.07 9.09 10.31
CA SER A 11 -7.25 9.43 11.73
C SER A 11 -6.06 10.20 12.31
N GLY A 12 -4.91 10.19 11.65
CA GLY A 12 -3.73 10.92 12.10
C GLY A 12 -2.62 10.93 11.06
N VAL A 13 -1.84 12.01 11.05
CA VAL A 13 -0.66 12.21 10.21
C VAL A 13 0.54 12.38 11.13
N ASN A 14 1.69 11.81 10.76
CA ASN A 14 2.94 11.85 11.53
C ASN A 14 2.81 11.32 12.96
N VAL A 15 2.02 10.24 13.12
CA VAL A 15 1.97 9.50 14.38
C VAL A 15 3.35 8.95 14.66
N LYS A 16 3.98 9.39 15.75
CA LYS A 16 5.32 8.93 16.15
C LYS A 16 5.21 7.66 16.98
N SER A 17 5.90 6.61 16.55
CA SER A 17 6.05 5.37 17.32
C SER A 17 7.41 4.75 17.02
N HIS A 18 8.12 4.27 18.04
CA HIS A 18 9.45 3.64 17.88
C HIS A 18 10.41 4.45 16.98
N ASN A 19 10.47 5.77 17.17
CA ASN A 19 11.29 6.70 16.39
C ASN A 19 10.97 6.74 14.88
N GLN A 20 9.79 6.26 14.47
CA GLN A 20 9.30 6.29 13.10
C GLN A 20 7.99 7.09 13.04
N GLU A 21 7.76 7.73 11.90
CA GLU A 21 6.52 8.45 11.64
C GLU A 21 5.57 7.59 10.81
N TYR A 22 4.27 7.69 11.09
CA TYR A 22 3.24 6.93 10.40
C TYR A 22 2.05 7.81 10.03
N THR A 23 1.42 7.46 8.91
CA THR A 23 0.06 7.90 8.61
C THR A 23 -0.90 6.80 9.01
N ARG A 24 -1.87 7.13 9.87
CA ARG A 24 -2.87 6.18 10.40
C ARG A 24 -4.21 6.38 9.70
N PHE A 25 -4.79 5.27 9.27
CA PHE A 25 -6.16 5.21 8.76
C PHE A 25 -7.02 4.31 9.66
N CYS A 26 -8.27 4.72 9.84
CA CYS A 26 -9.26 4.02 10.65
C CYS A 26 -10.51 3.75 9.81
N GLY A 27 -11.07 2.54 9.94
CA GLY A 27 -12.35 2.16 9.34
C GLY A 27 -13.53 2.54 10.24
N TYR A 28 -14.71 2.71 9.65
CA TYR A 28 -15.90 3.12 10.41
C TYR A 28 -16.38 1.99 11.29
N LEU A 29 -16.70 2.35 12.54
CA LEU A 29 -17.12 1.39 13.54
C LEU A 29 -18.39 0.67 13.09
N LYS A 30 -19.33 1.41 12.49
CA LYS A 30 -20.56 0.85 11.89
C LYS A 30 -20.26 -0.24 10.86
N ASP A 31 -19.33 0.02 9.95
CA ASP A 31 -18.98 -0.91 8.87
C ASP A 31 -18.24 -2.13 9.45
N CYS A 32 -17.34 -1.91 10.41
CA CYS A 32 -16.54 -2.99 11.01
C CYS A 32 -17.38 -3.93 11.88
N LYS A 33 -18.43 -3.43 12.54
CA LYS A 33 -19.30 -4.24 13.41
C LYS A 33 -20.11 -5.29 12.65
N VAL A 34 -20.52 -4.99 11.41
CA VAL A 34 -21.32 -5.88 10.56
C VAL A 34 -20.50 -6.56 9.47
N CYS A 35 -19.18 -6.35 9.46
CA CYS A 35 -18.31 -6.85 8.39
C CYS A 35 -18.12 -8.38 8.51
N PRO A 36 -18.42 -9.16 7.45
CA PRO A 36 -18.23 -10.61 7.48
C PRO A 36 -16.74 -11.00 7.58
N LEU A 37 -15.84 -10.12 7.11
CA LEU A 37 -14.39 -10.34 7.17
C LEU A 37 -13.76 -9.85 8.50
N GLN A 38 -14.56 -9.44 9.49
CA GLN A 38 -14.06 -8.86 10.74
C GLN A 38 -13.08 -9.81 11.46
N GLN A 39 -13.40 -11.10 11.57
CA GLN A 39 -12.55 -12.09 12.25
C GLN A 39 -11.23 -12.36 11.50
N GLN A 40 -11.21 -12.20 10.17
CA GLN A 40 -10.00 -12.40 9.37
C GLN A 40 -9.02 -11.24 9.49
N CYS A 41 -9.53 -10.04 9.77
CA CYS A 41 -8.71 -8.84 9.75
C CYS A 41 -8.45 -8.18 11.11
N MET A 42 -9.25 -8.49 12.11
CA MET A 42 -9.13 -7.96 13.47
C MET A 42 -9.06 -9.10 14.46
N ARG A 43 -8.05 -9.10 15.33
CA ARG A 43 -7.89 -10.11 16.39
C ARG A 43 -8.99 -10.06 17.45
N LYS A 44 -9.62 -8.90 17.65
CA LYS A 44 -10.70 -8.68 18.62
C LYS A 44 -11.87 -7.96 17.96
N PRO A 45 -13.12 -8.18 18.42
CA PRO A 45 -14.27 -7.41 17.97
C PRO A 45 -14.05 -5.90 18.14
N PRO A 46 -14.54 -5.06 17.20
CA PRO A 46 -14.41 -3.62 17.29
C PRO A 46 -15.30 -3.04 18.40
N ILE A 47 -14.70 -2.51 19.47
CA ILE A 47 -15.42 -1.93 20.62
C ILE A 47 -15.60 -0.42 20.44
N LYS A 48 -14.50 0.34 20.56
CA LYS A 48 -14.47 1.81 20.50
C LYS A 48 -13.98 2.34 19.15
N THR A 49 -13.11 1.57 18.48
CA THR A 49 -12.53 1.95 17.19
C THR A 49 -12.69 0.81 16.21
N GLY A 50 -12.87 1.15 14.93
CA GLY A 50 -12.86 0.17 13.85
C GLY A 50 -11.43 -0.28 13.53
N ARG A 51 -11.27 -0.95 12.38
CA ARG A 51 -9.96 -1.41 11.92
C ARG A 51 -8.98 -0.24 11.78
N GLN A 52 -7.76 -0.41 12.30
CA GLN A 52 -6.69 0.57 12.14
C GLN A 52 -5.58 -0.01 11.27
N VAL A 53 -5.05 0.79 10.35
CA VAL A 53 -3.86 0.47 9.55
C VAL A 53 -2.91 1.66 9.59
N GLN A 54 -1.61 1.36 9.68
CA GLN A 54 -0.56 2.37 9.78
C GLN A 54 0.43 2.15 8.64
N PHE A 55 0.71 3.22 7.89
CA PHE A 55 1.73 3.22 6.86
C PHE A 55 2.90 4.04 7.35
N LYS A 56 4.10 3.46 7.32
CA LYS A 56 5.33 4.16 7.70
C LYS A 56 5.59 5.30 6.71
N ASN A 57 5.74 6.51 7.21
CA ASN A 57 6.21 7.66 6.45
C ASN A 57 7.73 7.53 6.32
N ASP A 58 8.16 6.73 5.36
CA ASP A 58 9.57 6.51 5.08
C ASP A 58 9.97 7.38 3.89
N GLU A 59 10.80 8.40 4.13
CA GLU A 59 11.28 9.30 3.09
C GLU A 59 12.10 8.57 2.02
N SER A 60 12.75 7.46 2.36
CA SER A 60 13.50 6.65 1.40
C SER A 60 12.61 6.11 0.28
N ARG A 61 11.31 5.87 0.54
CA ARG A 61 10.34 5.43 -0.47
C ARG A 61 9.94 6.51 -1.47
N LYS A 62 10.26 7.78 -1.21
CA LYS A 62 10.08 8.87 -2.19
C LYS A 62 11.16 8.83 -3.27
N LYS A 63 12.30 8.17 -3.02
CA LYS A 63 13.38 8.02 -4.01
C LYS A 63 13.22 6.68 -4.72
N LEU A 64 12.97 6.72 -6.03
CA LEU A 64 13.00 5.53 -6.87
C LEU A 64 14.38 4.88 -6.74
N SER A 65 14.41 3.59 -6.40
CA SER A 65 15.66 2.84 -6.37
C SER A 65 16.23 2.74 -7.79
N TYR A 66 17.52 2.43 -7.90
CA TYR A 66 18.14 2.21 -9.22
C TYR A 66 17.43 1.10 -10.00
N ILE A 67 16.99 0.04 -9.32
CA ILE A 67 16.21 -1.05 -9.90
C ILE A 67 14.87 -0.56 -10.43
N ASP A 68 14.16 0.29 -9.67
CA ASP A 68 12.88 0.84 -10.12
C ASP A 68 13.05 1.71 -11.37
N LYS A 69 14.13 2.50 -11.44
CA LYS A 69 14.47 3.28 -12.63
C LYS A 69 14.77 2.38 -13.83
N MET A 70 15.48 1.28 -13.63
CA MET A 70 15.74 0.29 -14.69
C MET A 70 14.44 -0.36 -15.19
N LYS A 71 13.54 -0.77 -14.28
CA LYS A 71 12.23 -1.32 -14.65
C LYS A 71 11.43 -0.35 -15.49
N VAL A 72 11.32 0.91 -15.08
CA VAL A 72 10.61 1.95 -15.85
C VAL A 72 11.21 2.12 -17.25
N LYS A 73 12.54 2.09 -17.38
CA LYS A 73 13.21 2.18 -18.70
C LYS A 73 12.90 0.97 -19.57
N ILE A 74 12.99 -0.24 -19.02
CA ILE A 74 12.70 -1.51 -19.73
C ILE A 74 11.24 -1.59 -20.15
N ASP A 75 10.32 -1.25 -19.26
CA ASP A 75 8.88 -1.33 -19.52
C ASP A 75 8.36 -0.22 -20.45
N SER A 76 9.18 0.79 -20.76
CA SER A 76 8.83 1.84 -21.70
C SER A 76 8.57 1.29 -23.11
N PRO A 77 7.78 1.96 -23.97
CA PRO A 77 7.52 1.49 -25.34
C PRO A 77 8.80 1.27 -26.14
N MET A 78 9.80 2.15 -25.97
CA MET A 78 11.10 2.00 -26.62
C MET A 78 11.90 0.84 -26.03
N GLY A 79 11.94 0.71 -24.69
CA GLY A 79 12.62 -0.39 -24.01
C GLY A 79 12.07 -1.76 -24.38
N ARG A 80 10.74 -1.90 -24.42
CA ARG A 80 10.09 -3.14 -24.89
C ARG A 80 10.43 -3.41 -26.35
N ARG A 81 10.36 -2.41 -27.23
CA ARG A 81 10.68 -2.57 -28.65
C ARG A 81 12.13 -3.01 -28.87
N GLN A 82 13.08 -2.48 -28.08
CA GLN A 82 14.49 -2.91 -28.11
C GLN A 82 14.64 -4.38 -27.71
N LEU A 83 14.00 -4.81 -26.60
CA LEU A 83 14.02 -6.21 -26.17
C LEU A 83 13.41 -7.17 -27.20
N PHE A 84 12.32 -6.76 -27.86
CA PHE A 84 11.72 -7.55 -28.94
C PHE A 84 12.67 -7.67 -30.15
N ILE A 85 13.36 -6.60 -30.53
CA ILE A 85 14.30 -6.60 -31.66
C ILE A 85 15.54 -7.45 -31.35
N GLU A 86 16.10 -7.34 -30.14
CA GLU A 86 17.22 -8.19 -29.70
C GLU A 86 16.83 -9.65 -29.58
N GLY A 87 15.60 -9.96 -29.16
CA GLY A 87 15.08 -11.33 -29.17
C GLY A 87 15.08 -11.94 -30.58
N MET A 88 14.58 -11.19 -31.58
CA MET A 88 14.53 -11.64 -32.98
C MET A 88 15.90 -11.72 -33.66
N ALA A 89 16.94 -11.07 -33.10
CA ALA A 89 18.30 -11.12 -33.64
C ALA A 89 19.13 -12.29 -33.10
N ASN A 90 18.62 -13.00 -32.09
CA ASN A 90 19.28 -14.15 -31.46
C ASN A 90 18.61 -15.49 -31.81
N ASP A 91 17.65 -15.50 -32.73
CA ASP A 91 17.00 -16.69 -33.32
C ASP A 91 17.53 -16.98 -34.73
#